data_AF-A0A0P7ZES9-F1
#
_entry.id   AF-A0A0P7ZES9-F1
#
_cell.length_a   1.000
_cell.length_b   1.000
_cell.length_c   1.000
_cell.angle_alpha   90.00
_cell.angle_beta   90.00
_cell.angle_gamma   90.00
#
_symmetry.space_group_name_H-M   'P 1'
#
loop_
_entity.id
_entity.type
_entity.pdbx_description
1 polymer ?
#
loop_
_entity_poly.entity_id
_entity_poly.type
_entity_poly.pdbx_seq_one_letter_code
_entity_poly.pdbx_strand_id
1 'polypeptide(L)'
;GFGSLTIFFGDPTFVQIKPTIIYSTFGVTLLGGFFMGRALLKILLEAAFEGLSDLGWLKLSRNWGVFFLALAGLNEVLRAQLDFEGWLWAKFWVFLPLTFLFTFSQIPMLLKHGLSFEDKDEPLKNEPPTS
;
A
#
# COMPACT_ATOMS: atom_id res chain seq x y z
N GLY A 1 22.38 -28.00 -19.10
CA GLY A 1 21.53 -28.98 -18.38
C GLY A 1 20.19 -28.34 -18.09
N PHE A 2 19.12 -28.93 -18.63
CA PHE A 2 17.72 -28.48 -18.57
C PHE A 2 17.10 -28.57 -17.16
N GLY A 3 17.81 -28.10 -16.13
CA GLY A 3 17.35 -28.10 -14.73
C GLY A 3 16.80 -26.75 -14.25
N SER A 4 17.14 -25.65 -14.92
CA SER A 4 16.74 -24.28 -14.53
C SER A 4 15.47 -23.78 -15.23
N LEU A 5 15.10 -24.34 -16.39
CA LEU A 5 13.89 -23.94 -17.12
C LEU A 5 12.63 -24.69 -16.67
N THR A 6 12.76 -25.86 -16.05
CA THR A 6 11.63 -26.64 -15.53
C THR A 6 11.10 -26.08 -14.20
N ILE A 7 11.95 -25.42 -13.41
CA ILE A 7 11.53 -24.73 -12.17
C ILE A 7 10.68 -23.49 -12.48
N PHE A 8 10.77 -22.94 -13.70
CA PHE A 8 10.07 -21.71 -14.07
C PHE A 8 8.60 -21.89 -14.47
N PHE A 9 8.16 -23.11 -14.80
CA PHE A 9 6.81 -23.34 -15.36
C PHE A 9 5.82 -24.06 -14.43
N GLY A 10 6.23 -24.54 -13.25
CA GLY A 10 5.43 -25.54 -12.55
C GLY A 10 5.06 -25.27 -11.09
N ASP A 11 5.68 -24.32 -10.40
CA ASP A 11 5.46 -24.18 -8.95
C ASP A 11 4.59 -22.96 -8.59
N PRO A 12 3.25 -23.11 -8.54
CA PRO A 12 2.34 -22.04 -8.11
C PRO A 12 2.69 -21.51 -6.72
N THR A 13 3.34 -22.31 -5.88
CA THR A 13 3.80 -21.94 -4.55
C THR A 13 4.79 -20.79 -4.58
N PHE A 14 5.69 -20.75 -5.57
CA PHE A 14 6.69 -19.69 -5.69
C PHE A 14 6.06 -18.36 -6.08
N VAL A 15 4.98 -18.40 -6.87
CA VAL A 15 4.17 -17.21 -7.22
C VAL A 15 3.38 -16.71 -6.02
N GLN A 16 2.93 -17.62 -5.15
CA GLN A 16 2.13 -17.31 -3.97
C GLN A 16 2.93 -16.73 -2.80
N ILE A 17 4.18 -17.18 -2.60
CA ILE A 17 5.08 -16.74 -1.52
C ILE A 17 5.59 -15.30 -1.74
N LYS A 18 5.88 -14.93 -2.99
CA LYS A 18 6.40 -13.59 -3.37
C LYS A 18 5.64 -12.45 -2.68
N PRO A 19 4.30 -12.38 -2.75
CA PRO A 19 3.52 -11.39 -2.03
C PRO A 19 3.69 -11.40 -0.51
N THR A 20 3.68 -12.58 0.14
CA THR A 20 3.83 -12.67 1.61
C THR A 20 5.13 -12.01 2.07
N ILE A 21 6.24 -12.30 1.38
CA ILE A 21 7.56 -11.73 1.73
C ILE A 21 7.54 -10.21 1.59
N ILE A 22 7.00 -9.70 0.47
CA ILE A 22 6.93 -8.26 0.22
C ILE A 22 6.07 -7.58 1.28
N TYR A 23 4.84 -8.05 1.51
CA TYR A 23 3.94 -7.46 2.49
C TYR A 23 4.50 -7.52 3.91
N SER A 24 5.12 -8.64 4.29
CA SER A 24 5.75 -8.77 5.61
C SER A 24 6.92 -7.80 5.75
N THR A 25 7.78 -7.70 4.74
CA THR A 25 8.95 -6.81 4.76
C THR A 25 8.52 -5.35 4.84
N PHE A 26 7.55 -4.92 4.02
CA PHE A 26 7.01 -3.57 4.09
C PHE A 26 6.31 -3.30 5.42
N GLY A 27 5.47 -4.22 5.90
CA GLY A 27 4.76 -4.09 7.17
C GLY A 27 5.72 -3.96 8.36
N VAL A 28 6.70 -4.85 8.47
CA VAL A 28 7.73 -4.80 9.53
C VAL A 28 8.58 -3.54 9.42
N THR A 29 8.99 -3.15 8.21
CA THR A 29 9.83 -1.96 8.00
C THR A 29 9.07 -0.69 8.38
N LEU A 30 7.82 -0.54 7.98
CA LEU A 30 6.98 0.61 8.32
C LEU A 30 6.70 0.69 9.82
N LEU A 31 6.39 -0.44 10.46
CA LEU A 31 6.19 -0.49 11.91
C LEU A 31 7.51 -0.24 12.66
N GLY A 32 8.62 -0.78 12.20
CA GLY A 32 9.95 -0.51 12.74
C GLY A 32 10.30 0.98 12.67
N GLY A 33 10.04 1.62 11.53
CA GLY A 33 10.15 3.07 11.38
C GLY A 33 9.26 3.84 12.36
N PHE A 34 8.01 3.40 12.53
CA PHE A 34 7.09 3.99 13.50
C PHE A 34 7.62 3.90 14.95
N PHE A 35 8.18 2.77 15.37
CA PHE A 35 8.81 2.64 16.69
C PHE A 35 10.04 3.55 16.86
N MET A 36 10.74 3.87 15.77
CA MET A 36 11.83 4.85 15.76
C MET A 36 11.34 6.31 15.66
N GLY A 37 10.03 6.54 15.62
CA GLY A 37 9.45 7.88 15.43
C GLY A 37 9.66 8.44 14.02
N ARG A 38 9.97 7.59 13.04
CA ARG A 38 10.20 7.97 11.64
C ARG A 38 9.04 7.50 10.76
N ALA A 39 8.33 8.45 10.17
CA ALA A 39 7.28 8.15 9.23
C ALA A 39 7.86 7.80 7.84
N LEU A 40 8.24 6.55 7.61
CA LEU A 40 8.82 6.12 6.33
C LEU A 40 7.88 6.33 5.15
N LEU A 41 6.55 6.27 5.37
CA LEU A 41 5.57 6.58 4.32
C LEU A 41 5.58 8.04 3.90
N LYS A 42 6.04 8.96 4.76
CA LYS A 42 6.26 10.36 4.38
C LYS A 42 7.23 10.44 3.22
N ILE A 43 8.39 9.79 3.33
CA ILE A 43 9.43 9.79 2.29
C ILE A 43 8.89 9.32 0.93
N LEU A 44 7.95 8.38 0.92
CA LEU A 44 7.40 7.80 -0.30
C LEU A 44 6.21 8.58 -0.87
N LEU A 45 5.36 9.16 -0.02
CA LEU A 45 4.07 9.74 -0.41
C LEU A 45 3.95 11.25 -0.12
N GLU A 46 4.99 11.90 0.40
CA GLU A 46 4.97 13.34 0.69
C GLU A 46 4.64 14.17 -0.54
N ALA A 47 5.13 13.78 -1.72
CA ALA A 47 4.78 14.41 -2.99
C ALA A 47 3.31 14.22 -3.41
N ALA A 48 2.61 13.21 -2.87
CA ALA A 48 1.20 12.95 -3.16
C ALA A 48 0.26 13.59 -2.12
N PHE A 49 0.75 13.83 -0.91
CA PHE A 49 -0.01 14.36 0.23
C PHE A 49 0.72 15.54 0.86
N GLU A 50 0.78 16.63 0.12
CA GLU A 50 1.33 17.89 0.62
C GLU A 50 0.48 18.44 1.79
N GLY A 51 1.14 19.05 2.78
CA GLY A 51 0.46 19.66 3.93
C GLY A 51 0.07 18.72 5.08
N LEU A 52 0.31 17.40 4.98
CA LEU A 52 0.02 16.48 6.07
C LEU A 52 1.02 16.65 7.25
N SER A 53 0.49 16.85 8.45
CA SER A 53 1.30 17.01 9.68
C SER A 53 2.16 15.78 10.01
N ASP A 54 3.28 15.96 10.71
CA ASP A 54 4.18 14.86 11.11
C ASP A 54 3.48 13.78 11.96
N LEU A 55 2.54 14.18 12.82
CA LEU A 55 1.71 13.24 13.58
C LEU A 55 0.74 12.45 12.68
N GLY A 56 0.23 13.08 11.62
CA GLY A 56 -0.56 12.41 10.57
C GLY A 56 0.27 11.36 9.85
N TRP A 57 1.49 11.72 9.45
CA TRP A 57 2.43 10.81 8.80
C TRP A 57 2.82 9.60 9.66
N LEU A 58 3.02 9.79 10.96
CA LEU A 58 3.28 8.68 11.89
C LEU A 58 2.08 7.74 12.01
N LYS A 59 0.86 8.28 12.14
CA LYS A 59 -0.36 7.47 12.19
C LYS A 59 -0.62 6.75 10.88
N LEU A 60 -0.40 7.40 9.74
CA LEU A 60 -0.49 6.80 8.41
C LEU A 60 0.50 5.64 8.30
N SER A 61 1.76 5.88 8.65
CA SER A 61 2.82 4.86 8.61
C SER A 61 2.46 3.63 9.43
N ARG A 62 1.94 3.84 10.65
CA ARG A 62 1.46 2.77 11.52
C ARG A 62 0.29 2.01 10.90
N ASN A 63 -0.75 2.72 10.46
CA ASN A 63 -1.97 2.11 9.93
C ASN A 63 -1.66 1.25 8.68
N TRP A 64 -0.83 1.77 7.78
CA TRP A 64 -0.36 1.03 6.60
C TRP A 64 0.56 -0.14 6.98
N GLY A 65 1.45 0.03 7.95
CA GLY A 65 2.29 -1.07 8.45
C GLY A 65 1.45 -2.24 8.97
N VAL A 66 0.41 -1.95 9.77
CA VAL A 66 -0.56 -2.96 10.22
C VAL A 66 -1.33 -3.57 9.05
N PHE A 67 -1.77 -2.75 8.08
CA PHE A 67 -2.49 -3.23 6.91
C PHE A 67 -1.64 -4.19 6.05
N PHE A 68 -0.37 -3.87 5.82
CA PHE A 68 0.56 -4.75 5.11
C PHE A 68 0.77 -6.07 5.85
N LEU A 69 0.90 -6.06 7.18
CA LEU A 69 0.96 -7.31 7.95
C LEU A 69 -0.35 -8.10 7.88
N ALA A 70 -1.50 -7.42 7.91
CA ALA A 70 -2.79 -8.07 7.73
C ALA A 70 -2.90 -8.73 6.34
N LEU A 71 -2.43 -8.06 5.28
CA LEU A 71 -2.35 -8.64 3.93
C LEU A 71 -1.38 -9.82 3.85
N ALA A 72 -0.26 -9.78 4.57
CA ALA A 72 0.68 -10.90 4.65
C ALA A 72 0.01 -12.13 5.29
N GLY A 73 -0.64 -11.93 6.44
CA GLY A 73 -1.38 -12.99 7.13
C GLY A 73 -2.53 -13.53 6.28
N LEU A 74 -3.31 -12.65 5.66
CA LEU A 74 -4.39 -13.03 4.76
C LEU A 74 -3.86 -13.83 3.56
N ASN A 75 -2.77 -13.39 2.93
CA ASN A 75 -2.16 -14.11 1.80
C ASN A 75 -1.69 -15.51 2.22
N GLU A 76 -1.09 -15.64 3.41
CA GLU A 76 -0.64 -16.94 3.92
C GLU A 76 -1.81 -17.87 4.23
N VAL A 77 -2.91 -17.35 4.80
CA VAL A 77 -4.15 -18.12 5.02
C VAL A 77 -4.78 -18.57 3.70
N LEU A 78 -4.89 -17.67 2.72
CA LEU A 78 -5.45 -18.03 1.41
C LEU A 78 -4.57 -19.06 0.70
N ARG A 79 -3.26 -18.95 0.81
CA ARG A 79 -2.31 -19.94 0.27
C ARG A 79 -2.46 -21.30 0.95
N ALA A 80 -2.70 -21.34 2.25
CA ALA A 80 -2.84 -22.59 3.00
C ALA A 80 -4.18 -23.30 2.71
N GLN A 81 -5.23 -22.54 2.39
CA GLN A 81 -6.60 -23.05 2.28
C GLN A 81 -7.11 -23.20 0.84
N LEU A 82 -6.58 -22.44 -0.12
CA LEU A 82 -7.07 -22.42 -1.50
C LEU A 82 -6.01 -22.96 -2.48
N ASP A 83 -6.50 -23.47 -3.61
CA ASP A 83 -5.69 -23.79 -4.78
C ASP A 83 -5.27 -22.53 -5.55
N PHE A 84 -4.45 -22.68 -6.60
CA PHE A 84 -3.89 -21.54 -7.33
C PHE A 84 -4.96 -20.64 -7.96
N GLU A 85 -6.00 -21.24 -8.53
CA GLU A 85 -7.10 -20.51 -9.18
C GLU A 85 -8.00 -19.82 -8.15
N GLY A 86 -8.40 -20.52 -7.10
CA GLY A 86 -9.17 -19.93 -5.99
C GLY A 86 -8.41 -18.80 -5.30
N TRP A 87 -7.10 -18.95 -5.11
CA TRP A 87 -6.24 -17.91 -4.55
C TRP A 87 -6.14 -16.68 -5.47
N LEU A 88 -6.05 -16.87 -6.80
CA LEU A 88 -6.07 -15.78 -7.77
C LEU A 88 -7.37 -14.98 -7.67
N TRP A 89 -8.51 -15.66 -7.72
CA TRP A 89 -9.82 -15.02 -7.60
C TRP A 89 -10.03 -14.36 -6.24
N ALA A 90 -9.62 -15.00 -5.15
CA ALA A 90 -9.67 -14.42 -3.82
C ALA A 90 -8.82 -13.15 -3.73
N LYS A 91 -7.67 -13.08 -4.39
CA LYS A 91 -6.92 -11.82 -4.48
C LYS A 91 -7.73 -10.73 -5.16
N PHE A 92 -8.29 -11.00 -6.33
CA PHE A 92 -9.08 -9.98 -7.03
C PHE A 92 -10.31 -9.55 -6.23
N TRP A 93 -11.06 -10.50 -5.67
CA TRP A 93 -12.33 -10.22 -4.99
C TRP A 93 -12.21 -9.84 -3.53
N VAL A 94 -11.15 -10.23 -2.82
CA VAL A 94 -10.93 -9.89 -1.41
C VAL A 94 -9.98 -8.70 -1.28
N PHE A 95 -8.83 -8.71 -1.97
CA PHE A 95 -7.84 -7.65 -1.78
C PHE A 95 -8.32 -6.32 -2.34
N LEU A 96 -9.05 -6.34 -3.46
CA LEU A 96 -9.57 -5.12 -4.07
C LEU A 96 -10.53 -4.37 -3.12
N PRO A 97 -11.66 -4.95 -2.66
CA PRO A 97 -12.54 -4.24 -1.73
C PRO A 97 -11.86 -3.97 -0.40
N LEU A 98 -10.99 -4.86 0.10
CA LEU A 98 -10.25 -4.62 1.34
C LEU A 98 -9.35 -3.39 1.25
N THR A 99 -8.65 -3.22 0.11
CA THR A 99 -7.81 -2.05 -0.15
C THR A 99 -8.63 -0.78 -0.28
N PHE A 100 -9.79 -0.84 -0.97
CA PHE A 100 -10.69 0.30 -1.05
C PHE A 100 -11.24 0.69 0.31
N LEU A 101 -11.76 -0.26 1.09
CA LEU A 101 -12.24 -0.02 2.45
C LEU A 101 -11.15 0.60 3.33
N PHE A 102 -9.93 0.07 3.25
CA PHE A 102 -8.81 0.63 3.97
C PHE A 102 -8.50 2.06 3.51
N THR A 103 -8.43 2.32 2.20
CA THR A 103 -8.16 3.64 1.65
C THR A 103 -9.23 4.65 2.08
N PHE A 104 -10.51 4.30 2.00
CA PHE A 104 -11.61 5.13 2.49
C PHE A 104 -11.52 5.39 3.99
N SER A 105 -11.11 4.40 4.78
CA SER A 105 -10.89 4.59 6.23
C SER A 105 -9.76 5.56 6.55
N GLN A 106 -8.81 5.77 5.64
CA GLN A 106 -7.72 6.74 5.81
C GLN A 106 -8.13 8.17 5.47
N ILE A 107 -9.13 8.39 4.59
CA ILE A 107 -9.62 9.73 4.22
C ILE A 107 -9.91 10.64 5.44
N PRO A 108 -10.71 10.23 6.45
CA PRO A 108 -10.98 11.09 7.60
C PRO A 108 -9.71 11.40 8.41
N MET A 109 -8.76 10.46 8.45
CA MET A 109 -7.48 10.69 9.13
C MET A 109 -6.62 11.71 8.36
N LEU A 110 -6.58 11.63 7.03
CA LEU A 110 -5.87 12.55 6.17
C LEU A 110 -6.45 13.97 6.24
N LEU A 111 -7.78 14.10 6.08
CA LEU A 111 -8.50 15.38 6.21
C LEU A 111 -8.25 16.04 7.58
N LYS A 112 -8.30 15.24 8.66
CA LYS A 112 -8.09 15.74 10.03
C LYS A 112 -6.65 16.24 10.28
N HIS A 113 -5.67 15.79 9.50
CA HIS A 113 -4.25 16.08 9.74
C HIS A 113 -3.61 16.98 8.67
N GLY A 114 -4.41 17.62 7.80
CA GLY A 114 -3.93 18.70 6.93
C GLY A 114 -4.07 18.48 5.43
N LEU A 115 -4.71 17.39 4.98
CA LEU A 115 -5.00 17.21 3.55
C LEU A 115 -6.19 18.11 3.17
N SER A 116 -5.92 19.27 2.55
CA SER A 116 -6.94 20.04 1.82
C SER A 116 -6.99 19.53 0.39
N PHE A 117 -8.18 19.21 -0.13
CA PHE A 117 -8.36 18.85 -1.55
C PHE A 117 -8.34 20.08 -2.48
N GLU A 118 -8.08 21.27 -1.94
CA GLU A 118 -7.89 22.51 -2.69
C GLU A 118 -6.43 22.62 -3.12
N ASP A 119 -6.14 22.27 -4.38
CA ASP A 119 -5.17 22.94 -5.26
C ASP A 119 -4.91 22.09 -6.52
N LYS A 120 -5.97 21.75 -7.26
CA LYS A 120 -5.86 21.24 -8.64
C LYS A 120 -6.73 21.98 -9.66
N ASP A 121 -7.20 23.18 -9.31
CA ASP A 121 -8.06 23.99 -10.19
C ASP A 121 -7.46 25.37 -10.54
N GLU A 122 -6.14 25.55 -10.51
CA GLU A 122 -5.51 26.70 -11.19
C GLU A 122 -4.46 26.28 -12.23
N PRO A 123 -4.93 25.97 -13.46
CA PRO A 123 -4.23 26.41 -14.65
C PRO A 123 -5.12 27.44 -15.36
N LEU A 124 -4.54 28.60 -15.69
CA LEU A 124 -4.99 29.62 -16.65
C LEU A 124 -5.48 30.96 -16.05
N LYS A 125 -4.62 31.64 -15.27
CA LYS A 125 -4.72 33.10 -15.12
C LYS A 125 -3.37 33.82 -15.22
N ASN A 126 -2.58 33.45 -16.21
CA ASN A 126 -1.38 34.21 -16.61
C ASN A 126 -1.28 34.32 -18.13
N GLU A 127 -2.36 34.77 -18.80
CA GLU A 127 -2.19 35.48 -20.07
C GLU A 127 -2.11 36.98 -19.76
N PRO A 128 -0.99 37.66 -20.07
CA PRO A 128 -0.85 39.09 -19.82
C PRO A 128 -1.85 39.88 -20.69
N PRO A 129 -2.36 41.03 -20.21
CA PRO A 129 -3.29 41.84 -20.99
C PRO A 129 -2.58 42.33 -22.26
N THR A 130 -3.00 41.83 -23.42
CA THR A 130 -2.65 42.43 -24.71
C THR A 130 -3.27 43.83 -24.72
N SER A 131 -2.41 44.84 -24.56
CA SER A 131 -2.73 46.25 -24.82
C SER A 131 -2.97 46.49 -26.30
#